data_AF-E2BF41-F1
#
_entry.id   AF-E2BF41-F1
#
_cell.length_a   1.000
_cell.length_b   1.000
_cell.length_c   1.000
_cell.angle_alpha   90.00
_cell.angle_beta   90.00
_cell.angle_gamma   90.00
#
_symmetry.space_group_name_H-M   'P 1'
#
loop_
_entity.id
_entity.type
_entity.pdbx_description
1 polymer ?
#
loop_
_entity_poly.entity_id
_entity_poly.type
_entity_poly.pdbx_seq_one_letter_code
_entity_poly.pdbx_strand_id
1 'polypeptide(L)'
;HTSIVTRQKLRELGWEVFMHPPYSPDLAPSDYHLFLSMANNFAGEKFASREACENRLSQFFANRDEGFYERGIMKLPSKWQQVIEQNGAYL
;
A
#
# COMPACT_ATOMS: atom_id res chain seq x y z
N HIS A 1 -0.81 14.08 -2.76
CA HIS A 1 -1.43 14.16 -1.42
C HIS A 1 -0.91 15.34 -0.56
N THR A 2 -0.50 16.47 -1.16
CA THR A 2 0.22 17.56 -0.46
C THR A 2 -0.51 18.91 -0.47
N SER A 3 -1.76 18.96 -0.96
CA SER A 3 -2.54 20.20 -1.02
C SER A 3 -2.78 20.79 0.38
N ILE A 4 -3.01 22.10 0.44
CA ILE A 4 -3.24 22.83 1.69
C ILE A 4 -4.43 22.24 2.45
N VAL A 5 -5.54 22.01 1.76
CA VAL A 5 -6.78 21.44 2.34
C VAL A 5 -6.51 20.08 2.99
N THR A 6 -5.78 19.19 2.31
CA THR A 6 -5.44 17.87 2.85
C THR A 6 -4.52 17.99 4.07
N ARG A 7 -3.48 18.83 4.01
CA ARG A 7 -2.54 19.03 5.14
C ARG A 7 -3.22 19.63 6.36
N GLN A 8 -4.15 20.57 6.16
CA GLN A 8 -4.95 21.14 7.24
C GLN A 8 -5.79 20.05 7.90
N LYS A 9 -6.47 19.21 7.10
CA LYS A 9 -7.29 18.14 7.65
C LYS A 9 -6.49 17.11 8.44
N LEU A 10 -5.30 16.73 7.96
CA LEU A 10 -4.40 15.81 8.67
C LEU A 10 -3.97 16.38 10.04
N ARG A 11 -3.71 17.69 10.10
CA ARG A 11 -3.38 18.37 11.35
C ARG A 11 -4.57 18.38 12.33
N GLU A 12 -5.78 18.66 11.84
CA GLU A 12 -7.00 18.62 12.66
C GLU A 12 -7.26 17.24 13.26
N LEU A 13 -6.95 16.18 12.50
CA LEU A 13 -7.06 14.79 12.97
C LEU A 13 -5.91 14.37 13.90
N GLY A 14 -4.86 15.19 14.05
CA GLY A 14 -3.68 14.86 14.85
C GLY A 14 -2.81 13.76 14.25
N TRP A 15 -2.89 13.52 12.93
CA TRP A 15 -2.15 12.45 12.28
C TRP A 15 -0.74 12.90 11.91
N GLU A 16 0.25 12.13 12.33
CA GLU A 16 1.62 12.29 11.87
C GLU A 16 1.76 11.81 10.43
N VAL A 17 2.46 12.59 9.61
CA VAL A 17 2.71 12.27 8.20
C VAL A 17 4.14 11.83 8.06
N PHE A 18 4.34 10.54 7.79
CA PHE A 18 5.66 9.98 7.49
C PHE A 18 6.21 10.56 6.19
N MET A 19 7.51 10.88 6.19
CA MET A 19 8.20 11.28 4.97
C MET A 19 8.26 10.09 4.00
N HIS A 20 7.83 10.31 2.77
CA HIS A 20 7.88 9.31 1.71
C HIS A 20 8.66 9.88 0.52
N PRO A 21 9.78 9.27 0.12
CA PRO A 21 10.54 9.73 -1.03
C PRO A 21 9.72 9.60 -2.33
N PRO A 22 9.89 10.53 -3.29
CA PRO A 22 9.29 10.40 -4.61
C PRO A 22 9.76 9.12 -5.31
N TYR A 23 8.87 8.50 -6.10
CA TYR A 23 9.15 7.31 -6.91
C TYR A 23 9.60 6.08 -6.11
N SER A 24 9.14 5.88 -4.88
CA SER A 24 9.51 4.70 -4.07
C SER A 24 8.34 3.75 -3.78
N PRO A 25 7.72 3.14 -4.80
CA PRO A 25 6.64 2.17 -4.59
C PRO A 25 7.14 0.92 -3.84
N ASP A 26 8.42 0.61 -3.94
CA ASP A 26 9.13 -0.42 -3.17
C ASP A 26 9.14 -0.15 -1.65
N LEU A 27 8.90 1.10 -1.23
CA LEU A 27 8.75 1.52 0.16
C LEU A 27 7.30 1.75 0.59
N ALA A 28 6.33 1.60 -0.30
CA ALA A 28 4.92 1.76 0.01
C ALA A 28 4.26 0.38 0.25
N PRO A 29 3.84 0.04 1.49
CA PRO A 29 3.24 -1.26 1.80
C PRO A 29 1.98 -1.57 0.97
N SER A 30 1.23 -0.52 0.61
CA SER A 30 0.10 -0.64 -0.30
C SER A 30 0.54 -1.17 -1.67
N ASP A 31 1.64 -0.68 -2.22
CA ASP A 31 2.11 -1.06 -3.56
C ASP A 31 2.82 -2.42 -3.53
N TYR A 32 3.88 -2.56 -2.75
CA TYR A 32 4.74 -3.76 -2.79
C TYR A 32 4.08 -5.03 -2.20
N HIS A 33 3.01 -4.89 -1.41
CA HIS A 33 2.38 -6.02 -0.72
C HIS A 33 0.90 -6.15 -1.03
N LEU A 34 0.09 -5.13 -0.73
CA LEU A 34 -1.37 -5.23 -0.85
C LEU A 34 -1.82 -5.30 -2.32
N PHE A 35 -1.47 -4.29 -3.11
CA PHE A 35 -1.87 -4.21 -4.51
C PHE A 35 -1.14 -5.23 -5.38
N LEU A 36 0.12 -5.56 -5.06
CA LEU A 36 0.79 -6.69 -5.70
C LEU A 36 0.04 -8.01 -5.49
N SER A 37 -0.38 -8.31 -4.25
CA SER A 37 -1.20 -9.49 -3.97
C SER A 37 -2.55 -9.44 -4.68
N MET A 38 -3.17 -8.27 -4.74
CA MET A 38 -4.46 -8.05 -5.41
C MET A 38 -4.35 -8.27 -6.92
N ALA A 39 -3.36 -7.66 -7.58
CA ALA A 39 -3.11 -7.81 -9.00
C ALA A 39 -2.86 -9.27 -9.37
N ASN A 40 -2.07 -9.99 -8.58
CA ASN A 40 -1.85 -11.42 -8.77
C ASN A 40 -3.14 -12.24 -8.57
N ASN A 41 -3.97 -11.86 -7.59
CA ASN A 41 -5.22 -12.58 -7.31
C ASN A 41 -6.31 -12.32 -8.35
N PHE A 42 -6.32 -11.14 -8.97
CA PHE A 42 -7.31 -10.73 -9.96
C PHE A 42 -6.81 -10.92 -11.40
N ALA A 43 -5.62 -11.50 -11.58
CA ALA A 43 -5.01 -11.68 -12.89
C ALA A 43 -5.95 -12.45 -13.83
N GLY A 44 -6.32 -11.82 -14.95
CA GLY A 44 -7.20 -12.39 -15.96
C GLY A 44 -8.71 -12.27 -15.67
N GLU A 45 -9.10 -11.72 -14.51
CA GLU A 45 -10.50 -11.46 -14.23
C GLU A 45 -11.02 -10.26 -15.05
N LYS A 46 -12.26 -10.39 -15.55
CA LYS A 46 -13.00 -9.30 -16.19
C LYS A 46 -14.26 -9.04 -15.38
N PHE A 47 -14.44 -7.80 -14.95
CA PHE A 47 -15.63 -7.40 -14.20
C PHE A 47 -16.71 -6.89 -15.16
N ALA A 48 -17.89 -7.50 -15.12
CA ALA A 48 -19.02 -7.13 -15.96
C ALA A 48 -19.73 -5.84 -15.49
N SER A 49 -19.54 -5.45 -14.23
CA SER A 49 -20.13 -4.26 -13.64
C SER A 49 -19.29 -3.73 -12.48
N ARG A 50 -19.63 -2.54 -12.00
CA ARG A 50 -19.02 -1.95 -10.81
C ARG A 50 -19.31 -2.78 -9.57
N GLU A 51 -20.54 -3.25 -9.41
CA GLU A 51 -20.99 -4.07 -8.29
C GLU A 51 -20.22 -5.40 -8.23
N ALA A 52 -19.95 -6.02 -9.39
CA ALA A 52 -19.13 -7.22 -9.47
C ALA A 52 -17.69 -6.97 -8.97
N CYS A 53 -17.09 -5.83 -9.33
CA CYS A 53 -15.77 -5.43 -8.86
C CYS A 53 -15.75 -5.15 -7.34
N GLU A 54 -16.74 -4.40 -6.83
CA GLU A 54 -16.86 -4.07 -5.39
C GLU A 54 -17.07 -5.34 -4.54
N ASN A 55 -17.87 -6.29 -5.02
CA ASN A 55 -18.04 -7.59 -4.37
C ASN A 55 -16.73 -8.39 -4.36
N ARG A 56 -16.00 -8.40 -5.47
CA ARG A 56 -14.71 -9.11 -5.56
C ARG A 56 -13.67 -8.52 -4.62
N LEU A 57 -13.59 -7.18 -4.54
CA LEU A 57 -12.74 -6.46 -3.59
C LEU A 57 -13.10 -6.80 -2.15
N SER A 58 -14.39 -6.78 -1.81
CA SER A 58 -14.87 -7.13 -0.47
C SER A 58 -14.47 -8.55 -0.07
N GLN A 59 -14.62 -9.52 -0.99
CA GLN A 59 -14.16 -10.89 -0.79
C GLN A 59 -12.64 -10.99 -0.66
N PHE A 60 -11.88 -10.23 -1.45
CA PHE A 60 -10.42 -10.22 -1.35
C PHE A 60 -9.96 -9.81 0.06
N PHE A 61 -10.50 -8.73 0.60
CA PHE A 61 -10.14 -8.25 1.94
C PHE A 61 -10.64 -9.18 3.04
N ALA A 62 -11.86 -9.71 2.94
CA ALA A 62 -12.39 -10.67 3.93
C ALA A 62 -11.57 -11.96 4.00
N ASN A 63 -10.90 -12.34 2.90
CA ASN A 63 -10.05 -13.52 2.80
C ASN A 63 -8.58 -13.25 3.15
N ARG A 64 -8.26 -12.14 3.84
CA ARG A 64 -6.92 -11.87 4.37
C ARG A 64 -6.96 -11.91 5.89
N ASP A 65 -6.06 -12.70 6.46
CA ASP A 65 -5.86 -12.74 7.89
C ASP A 65 -5.10 -11.50 8.39
N GLU A 66 -5.15 -11.26 9.70
CA GLU A 66 -4.37 -10.19 10.33
C GLU A 66 -2.88 -10.29 9.99
N GLY A 67 -2.34 -11.52 10.00
CA GLY A 67 -0.95 -11.81 9.67
C GLY A 67 -0.56 -11.35 8.26
N PHE A 68 -1.47 -11.34 7.29
CA PHE A 68 -1.21 -10.81 5.96
C PHE A 68 -0.87 -9.31 6.02
N TYR A 69 -1.65 -8.52 6.75
CA TYR A 69 -1.42 -7.08 6.87
C TYR A 69 -0.19 -6.79 7.71
N GLU A 70 -0.02 -7.49 8.83
CA GLU A 70 1.14 -7.38 9.70
C GLU A 70 2.44 -7.64 8.93
N ARG A 71 2.52 -8.74 8.17
CA ARG A 71 3.69 -9.06 7.34
C ARG A 71 3.99 -7.98 6.29
N GLY A 72 2.95 -7.32 5.77
CA GLY A 72 3.11 -6.21 4.83
C GLY A 72 3.83 -5.03 5.49
N ILE A 73 3.37 -4.60 6.66
CA ILE A 73 3.93 -3.48 7.42
C ILE A 73 5.31 -3.83 7.98
N MET A 74 5.47 -5.01 8.57
CA MET A 74 6.72 -5.43 9.24
C MET A 74 7.89 -5.65 8.28
N LYS A 75 7.68 -5.62 6.96
CA LYS A 75 8.75 -5.59 5.95
C LYS A 75 9.39 -4.21 5.77
N LEU A 76 8.78 -3.13 6.27
CA LEU A 76 9.30 -1.78 6.10
C LEU A 76 10.72 -1.60 6.66
N PRO A 77 11.06 -2.04 7.90
CA PRO A 77 12.41 -1.84 8.43
C PRO A 77 13.50 -2.47 7.57
N SER A 78 13.28 -3.70 7.09
CA SER A 78 14.27 -4.37 6.24
C SER A 78 14.40 -3.70 4.87
N LYS A 79 13.29 -3.19 4.31
CA LYS A 79 13.31 -2.44 3.05
C LYS A 79 14.06 -1.11 3.20
N TRP A 80 13.80 -0.35 4.28
CA TRP A 80 14.56 0.87 4.54
C TRP A 80 16.05 0.60 4.67
N GLN A 81 16.42 -0.47 5.37
CA GLN A 81 17.82 -0.87 5.48
C GLN A 81 18.44 -1.17 4.11
N GLN A 82 17.75 -1.93 3.25
CA GLN A 82 18.27 -2.24 1.91
C GLN A 82 18.43 -0.99 1.04
N VAL A 83 17.51 -0.01 1.12
CA VAL A 83 17.64 1.24 0.36
C VAL A 83 18.89 2.01 0.80
N ILE A 84 19.19 2.02 2.11
CA ILE A 84 20.41 2.63 2.63
C ILE A 84 21.66 1.90 2.11
N GLU A 85 21.67 0.56 2.19
CA GLU A 85 22.79 -0.28 1.72
C GLU A 85 23.04 -0.11 0.22
N GLN A 86 22.01 0.17 -0.56
CA GLN A 86 22.10 0.39 -2.01
C GLN A 86 22.24 1.88 -2.41
N ASN A 87 22.53 2.77 -1.46
CA ASN A 87 22.70 4.22 -1.69
C ASN A 87 21.50 4.87 -2.40
N GLY A 88 20.28 4.46 -2.05
CA GLY A 88 19.06 5.01 -2.62
C GLY A 88 18.63 4.41 -3.96
N ALA A 89 19.28 3.34 -4.44
CA ALA A 89 18.78 2.60 -5.60
C ALA A 89 17.49 1.83 -5.27
N TYR A 90 16.75 1.47 -6.33
CA TYR A 90 15.53 0.67 -6.22
C TYR A 90 15.83 -0.74 -5.71
N LEU A 91 14.92 -1.24 -4.85
CA LEU A 91 14.94 -2.62 -4.35
C LEU A 91 14.36 -3.65 -5.32
#